data_AF-A0A3S0BUP4-F1
#
_entry.id   AF-A0A3S0BUP4-F1
#
_cell.length_a   1.000
_cell.length_b   1.000
_cell.length_c   1.000
_cell.angle_alpha   90.00
_cell.angle_beta   90.00
_cell.angle_gamma   90.00
#
_symmetry.space_group_name_H-M   'P 1'
#
loop_
_entity.id
_entity.type
_entity.pdbx_description
1 polymer ?
#
loop_
_entity_poly.entity_id
_entity_poly.type
_entity_poly.pdbx_seq_one_letter_code
_entity_poly.pdbx_strand_id
1 'polypeptide(L)' 'MLAIHQRMAELWTLRRGRELTQAEHDELMLCMEANATYVWNRLKLENLSLCASMTADYEWLHDICERMEKLGPKH' A
#
# COMPACT_ATOMS: atom_id res chain seq x y z
N MET A 1 7.80 5.25 -0.46
CA MET A 1 7.12 5.02 0.83
C MET A 1 5.90 5.94 0.89
N LEU A 2 4.71 5.45 1.21
CA LEU A 2 3.50 6.28 1.30
C LEU A 2 3.43 6.99 2.66
N ALA A 3 2.75 8.15 2.72
CA ALA A 3 2.56 8.90 3.96
C ALA A 3 1.88 8.06 5.07
N ILE A 4 0.95 7.18 4.68
CA ILE A 4 0.29 6.26 5.62
C ILE A 4 1.29 5.32 6.31
N HIS A 5 2.34 4.84 5.62
CA HIS A 5 3.33 3.95 6.23
C HIS A 5 4.21 4.70 7.24
N GLN A 6 4.50 5.98 6.97
CA GLN A 6 5.23 6.84 7.91
C GLN A 6 4.38 7.07 9.17
N ARG A 7 3.10 7.40 9.00
CA ARG A 7 2.20 7.63 10.13
C ARG A 7 1.96 6.37 10.97
N MET A 8 1.82 5.21 10.32
CA MET A 8 1.77 3.91 11.02
C MET A 8 3.02 3.69 11.88
N ALA A 9 4.20 3.94 11.33
CA ALA A 9 5.46 3.76 12.05
C ALA A 9 5.58 4.72 13.25
N GLU A 10 5.14 5.96 13.09
CA GLU A 10 5.09 6.95 14.17
C GLU A 10 4.14 6.50 15.30
N LEU A 11 2.89 6.18 14.98
CA LEU A 11 1.89 5.73 15.96
C LEU A 11 2.31 4.43 16.67
N TRP A 12 2.91 3.50 15.93
CA TRP A 12 3.50 2.29 16.49
C TRP A 12 4.61 2.60 17.50
N THR A 13 5.45 3.58 17.20
CA THR A 13 6.55 3.99 18.08
C THR A 13 6.04 4.71 19.32
N LEU A 14 5.04 5.60 19.18
CA LEU A 14 4.39 6.28 20.31
C LEU A 14 3.77 5.28 21.30
N ARG A 15 3.10 4.25 20.78
CA ARG A 15 2.49 3.18 21.60
C ARG A 15 3.48 2.46 22.52
N ARG A 16 4.76 2.43 22.16
CA ARG A 16 5.80 1.79 22.98
C ARG A 16 6.21 2.61 24.20
N GLY A 17 6.02 3.93 24.15
CA GLY A 17 6.37 4.86 25.24
C GLY A 17 5.19 5.21 26.14
N ARG A 18 3.97 5.15 25.63
CA ARG A 18 2.73 5.36 26.38
C ARG A 18 1.54 4.69 25.69
N GLU A 19 0.42 4.58 26.40
CA GLU A 19 -0.84 4.26 25.74
C GLU A 19 -1.21 5.32 24.71
N LEU A 20 -1.80 4.86 23.60
CA LEU A 20 -2.37 5.75 22.59
C LEU A 20 -3.63 6.40 23.14
N THR A 21 -3.82 7.67 22.83
CA THR A 21 -5.12 8.32 23.01
C THR A 21 -6.14 7.68 22.05
N GLN A 22 -7.43 7.84 22.34
CA GLN A 22 -8.49 7.30 21.45
C GLN A 22 -8.32 7.82 20.02
N ALA A 23 -8.05 9.11 19.84
CA ALA A 23 -7.84 9.71 18.53
C ALA A 23 -6.66 9.09 17.76
N GLU A 24 -5.55 8.81 18.45
CA GLU A 24 -4.39 8.14 17.84
C GLU A 24 -4.67 6.68 17.51
N HIS A 25 -5.48 6.00 18.32
CA HIS A 25 -5.93 4.65 18.02
C HIS A 25 -6.84 4.64 16.78
N ASP A 26 -7.79 5.56 16.70
CA ASP A 26 -8.68 5.69 15.54
C ASP A 26 -7.87 6.02 14.28
N GLU A 27 -6.89 6.91 14.38
CA GLU A 27 -5.97 7.22 13.29
C GLU A 27 -5.13 6.01 12.85
N LEU A 28 -4.65 5.20 13.81
CA LEU A 28 -3.93 3.97 13.50
C LEU A 28 -4.83 3.00 12.72
N MET A 29 -6.10 2.87 13.09
CA MET A 29 -7.06 2.02 12.37
C MET A 29 -7.29 2.52 10.94
N LEU A 30 -7.47 3.83 10.74
CA LEU A 30 -7.59 4.44 9.41
C LEU A 30 -6.34 4.18 8.55
N CYS A 31 -5.15 4.32 9.14
CA CYS A 31 -3.91 4.03 8.43
C CYS A 31 -3.80 2.54 8.04
N MET A 32 -4.23 1.63 8.92
CA MET A 32 -4.25 0.19 8.65
C MET A 32 -5.20 -0.17 7.51
N GLU A 33 -6.39 0.43 7.46
CA GLU A 33 -7.36 0.23 6.36
C GLU A 33 -6.81 0.72 5.02
N ALA A 34 -6.20 1.91 5.00
CA ALA A 34 -5.55 2.45 3.82
C ALA A 34 -4.38 1.57 3.36
N ASN A 35 -3.57 1.08 4.30
CA ASN A 35 -2.46 0.16 4.01
C ASN A 35 -2.96 -1.17 3.45
N ALA A 36 -3.98 -1.76 4.05
CA ALA A 36 -4.57 -3.00 3.55
C ALA A 36 -5.07 -2.84 2.11
N THR A 37 -5.78 -1.75 1.84
CA THR A 37 -6.28 -1.43 0.49
C THR A 37 -5.13 -1.29 -0.52
N TYR A 38 -4.08 -0.55 -0.17
CA TYR A 38 -2.90 -0.38 -1.03
C TYR A 38 -2.21 -1.72 -1.30
N VAL A 39 -1.92 -2.50 -0.24
CA VAL A 39 -1.22 -3.78 -0.35
C VAL A 39 -2.01 -4.77 -1.22
N TRP A 40 -3.33 -4.90 -1.00
CA TRP A 40 -4.16 -5.81 -1.79
C TRP A 40 -4.24 -5.41 -3.26
N ASN A 41 -4.39 -4.12 -3.55
CA ASN A 41 -4.41 -3.62 -4.93
C ASN A 41 -3.07 -3.88 -5.62
N ARG A 42 -1.96 -3.67 -4.92
CA ARG A 42 -0.61 -3.93 -5.44
C ARG A 42 -0.38 -5.41 -5.72
N LEU A 43 -0.69 -6.29 -4.76
CA LEU A 43 -0.54 -7.75 -4.93
C LEU A 43 -1.39 -8.27 -6.09
N LYS A 44 -2.61 -7.74 -6.26
CA LYS A 44 -3.45 -8.07 -7.41
C LYS A 44 -2.76 -7.72 -8.73
N LEU A 45 -2.17 -6.53 -8.84
CA LEU A 45 -1.46 -6.12 -10.05
C LEU A 45 -0.19 -6.96 -10.28
N GLU A 46 0.56 -7.29 -9.23
CA GLU A 46 1.74 -8.16 -9.32
C GLU A 46 1.38 -9.59 -9.79
N ASN A 47 0.25 -10.14 -9.35
CA ASN A 47 -0.22 -11.43 -9.86
C ASN A 47 -0.64 -11.34 -11.34
N LEU A 48 -1.32 -10.25 -11.73
CA LEU A 48 -1.72 -10.05 -13.12
C LEU A 48 -0.51 -9.83 -14.03
N SER A 49 0.53 -9.14 -13.57
CA SER A 49 1.76 -8.93 -14.36
C SER A 49 2.49 -10.25 -14.61
N LEU A 50 2.51 -11.15 -13.62
CA LEU A 50 3.01 -12.51 -13.80
C LEU A 50 2.20 -13.26 -14.87
N CYS A 51 0.87 -13.22 -14.82
CA CYS A 51 0.02 -13.85 -15.84
C CYS A 51 0.27 -13.28 -17.25
N ALA A 52 0.37 -11.96 -17.40
CA ALA A 52 0.66 -11.29 -18.66
C ALA A 52 2.03 -11.73 -19.22
N SER A 53 3.04 -11.76 -18.36
CA SER A 53 4.39 -12.23 -18.73
C SER A 53 4.40 -13.70 -19.16
N MET A 54 3.67 -14.58 -18.45
CA MET A 54 3.61 -16.02 -18.77
C MET A 54 2.90 -16.30 -20.09
N THR A 55 2.00 -15.41 -20.51
CA THR A 55 1.24 -15.52 -21.77
C THR A 55 1.84 -14.71 -22.92
N ALA A 56 2.99 -14.05 -22.68
CA ALA A 56 3.65 -13.13 -23.62
C ALA A 56 2.76 -11.97 -24.11
N ASP A 57 1.76 -11.59 -23.31
CA ASP A 57 0.91 -10.42 -23.58
C ASP A 57 1.58 -9.15 -23.02
N TYR A 58 2.50 -8.60 -23.81
CA TYR A 58 3.32 -7.46 -23.40
C TYR A 58 2.56 -6.13 -23.41
N GLU A 59 1.48 -6.01 -24.18
CA GLU A 59 0.60 -4.84 -24.17
C GLU A 59 -0.13 -4.76 -22.83
N TRP A 60 -0.74 -5.88 -22.42
CA TRP A 60 -1.37 -5.98 -21.10
C TRP A 60 -0.36 -5.79 -19.96
N LEU A 61 0.84 -6.35 -20.09
CA LEU A 61 1.92 -6.15 -19.11
C LEU A 61 2.28 -4.67 -18.95
N HIS A 62 2.39 -3.91 -20.05
CA HIS A 62 2.71 -2.49 -20.01
C HIS A 62 1.61 -1.69 -19.29
N ASP A 63 0.34 -1.98 -19.57
CA ASP A 63 -0.81 -1.39 -18.88
C ASP A 63 -0.79 -1.65 -17.37
N ILE A 64 -0.43 -2.87 -16.95
CA ILE A 64 -0.31 -3.22 -15.53
C ILE A 64 0.82 -2.44 -14.87
N CYS A 65 1.98 -2.32 -15.51
CA CYS A 65 3.10 -1.53 -15.01
C CYS A 65 2.71 -0.07 -14.80
N GLU A 66 2.01 0.56 -15.76
CA GLU A 66 1.54 1.94 -15.61
C GLU A 66 0.58 2.10 -14.42
N ARG A 67 -0.32 1.12 -14.20
CA ARG A 67 -1.22 1.12 -13.04
C ARG A 67 -0.47 0.96 -11.71
N MET A 68 0.59 0.14 -11.68
CA MET A 68 1.44 -0.01 -10.50
C MET A 68 2.19 1.29 -10.16
N GLU A 69 2.67 2.03 -11.17
CA GLU A 69 3.29 3.34 -10.98
C GLU A 69 2.29 4.36 -10.40
N LYS A 70 1.06 4.39 -10.93
CA LYS A 70 -0.02 5.27 -10.43
C LYS A 70 -0.43 4.96 -8.99
N LEU A 71 -0.29 3.70 -8.56
CA LEU A 71 -0.56 3.28 -7.17
C LEU A 71 0.58 3.69 -6.22
N GLY A 72 1.80 3.86 -6.74
CA GLY A 72 2.97 4.27 -5.99
C GLY A 72 2.94 5.74 -5.54
N PRO A 73 3.93 6.16 -4.72
CA PRO A 73 4.09 7.57 -4.39
C PRO A 73 4.32 8.37 -5.67
N LYS A 74 3.58 9.48 -5.84
CA LYS A 74 3.90 10.46 -6.88
C LYS A 74 5.22 11.12 -6.51
N HIS A 75 6.20 11.05 -7.42
CA HIS A 75 7.47 11.76 -7.32
C HIS A 75 7.27 13.27 -7.42
#